data_AF-A0A353VT56-F1
#
_entry.id   AF-A0A353VT56-F1
#
_cell.length_a   1.000
_cell.length_b   1.000
_cell.length_c   1.000
_cell.angle_alpha   90.00
_cell.angle_beta   90.00
_cell.angle_gamma   90.00
#
_symmetry.space_group_name_H-M   'P 1'
#
loop_
_entity.id
_entity.type
_entity.pdbx_description
1 polymer ?
#
loop_
_entity_poly.entity_id
_entity_poly.type
_entity_poly.pdbx_seq_one_letter_code
_entity_poly.pdbx_strand_id
1 'polypeptide(L)'
;MRAIKYKTSISLLIILASILLVLLCLLIVHTFRTGEEATVGIFSLAATLIGTIFIAIELKNGSEVTCSEMLINLNNYFHDSDRLMKVYEVLENGELEGDYSYERWKDVSSVEVAQYCTFFENLYLLYRHHIASIDDLDDLFGYRFFLFMNNPYIQENYILPTSSSYVQVFELYKIWIRHREKENSGANGWQRHVPSHQFMFPEKYLRDKLYLFDYGTSEYNKVISTLPDGFSMKRLGFDSLSAVENLQRKVVAGMENKNLFYPLSREELIESMQLDYVLGIFSPEGGMAAFSVIVSNRDGERSLASDLHLNPSEVFTFDAVAVDNAYRGRGFQRTFIGWSIGLAKSTGVKHIVATVDPQNVPSERNFLAQGFHVAETKTKYTGLTRDILRLDV
;
A
#
# COMPACT_ATOMS: atom_id res chain seq x y z
N MET A 1 -27.84 7.41 16.77
CA MET A 1 -28.55 8.28 15.80
C MET A 1 -28.15 9.73 16.07
N ARG A 2 -27.13 10.26 15.37
CA ARG A 2 -26.91 11.70 15.30
C ARG A 2 -28.06 12.26 14.46
N ALA A 3 -28.84 13.18 15.01
CA ALA A 3 -29.84 13.89 14.24
C ALA A 3 -29.15 14.54 13.03
N ILE A 4 -29.60 14.21 11.83
CA ILE A 4 -29.23 14.89 10.60
C ILE A 4 -29.70 16.34 10.79
N LYS A 5 -28.79 17.22 11.24
CA LYS A 5 -29.02 18.65 11.30
C LYS A 5 -29.03 19.15 9.86
N TYR A 6 -30.21 19.14 9.25
CA TYR A 6 -30.47 19.79 7.99
C TYR A 6 -30.01 21.26 8.03
N LYS A 7 -29.66 21.81 6.87
CA LYS A 7 -29.21 23.18 6.53
C LYS A 7 -30.02 24.36 7.13
N THR A 8 -31.00 24.15 8.00
CA THR A 8 -31.81 25.20 8.63
C THR A 8 -30.97 26.19 9.43
N SER A 9 -29.86 25.76 10.04
CA SER A 9 -28.96 26.67 10.75
C SER A 9 -28.31 27.70 9.83
N ILE A 10 -27.89 27.31 8.61
CA ILE A 10 -27.26 28.19 7.63
C ILE A 10 -28.30 29.16 7.05
N SER A 11 -29.49 28.66 6.67
CA SER A 11 -30.58 29.55 6.22
C SER A 11 -31.00 30.55 7.30
N LEU A 12 -31.09 30.13 8.56
CA LEU A 12 -31.37 31.03 9.68
C LEU A 12 -30.25 32.06 9.90
N LEU A 13 -28.98 31.65 9.75
CA LEU A 13 -27.83 32.55 9.86
C LEU A 13 -27.81 33.59 8.75
N ILE A 14 -28.18 33.20 7.53
CA ILE A 14 -28.28 34.11 6.36
C ILE A 14 -29.45 35.06 6.52
N ILE A 15 -30.60 34.59 6.98
CA ILE A 15 -31.75 35.45 7.31
C ILE A 15 -31.36 36.46 8.39
N LEU A 16 -30.70 36.01 9.46
CA LEU A 16 -30.21 36.87 10.53
C LEU A 16 -29.17 37.87 10.03
N ALA A 17 -28.21 37.45 9.19
CA ALA A 17 -27.19 38.32 8.61
C ALA A 17 -27.79 39.34 7.65
N SER A 18 -28.83 38.96 6.89
CA SER A 18 -29.57 39.86 6.00
C SER A 18 -30.35 40.91 6.81
N ILE A 19 -30.99 40.50 7.91
CA ILE A 19 -31.66 41.41 8.85
C ILE A 19 -30.65 42.37 9.49
N LEU A 20 -29.50 41.87 9.95
CA LEU A 20 -28.42 42.68 10.51
C LEU A 20 -27.85 43.67 9.49
N LEU A 21 -27.68 43.26 8.23
CA LEU A 21 -27.22 44.14 7.15
C LEU A 21 -28.21 45.27 6.88
N VAL A 22 -29.51 44.96 6.84
CA VAL A 22 -30.58 45.96 6.67
C VAL A 22 -30.62 46.92 7.86
N LEU A 23 -30.52 46.40 9.09
CA LEU A 23 -30.45 47.22 10.31
C LEU A 23 -29.21 48.12 10.30
N LEU A 24 -28.06 47.61 9.85
CA LEU A 24 -26.83 48.39 9.71
C LEU A 24 -27.00 49.52 8.67
N CYS A 25 -27.62 49.23 7.53
CA CYS A 25 -27.92 50.24 6.51
C CYS A 25 -28.83 51.34 7.07
N LEU A 26 -29.91 50.97 7.79
CA LEU A 26 -30.80 51.91 8.46
C LEU A 26 -30.06 52.76 9.51
N LEU A 27 -29.15 52.15 10.27
CA LEU A 27 -28.37 52.83 11.30
C LEU A 27 -27.37 53.82 10.68
N ILE A 28 -26.71 53.46 9.58
CA ILE A 28 -25.82 54.37 8.82
C ILE A 28 -26.61 55.57 8.29
N VAL A 29 -27.76 55.33 7.66
CA VAL A 29 -28.63 56.38 7.11
C VAL A 29 -29.11 57.33 8.20
N HIS A 30 -29.55 56.78 9.34
CA HIS A 30 -29.99 57.59 10.47
C HIS A 30 -28.85 58.40 11.10
N THR A 31 -27.68 57.78 11.31
CA THR A 31 -26.57 58.41 12.05
C THR A 31 -25.90 59.52 11.23
N PHE A 32 -25.76 59.32 9.92
CA PHE A 32 -25.08 60.26 9.04
C PHE A 32 -26.03 61.23 8.31
N ARG A 33 -27.36 61.11 8.49
CA ARG A 33 -28.39 61.89 7.76
C ARG A 33 -28.05 61.99 6.27
N THR A 34 -27.80 60.84 5.66
CA THR A 34 -27.42 60.75 4.25
C THR A 34 -28.52 61.34 3.38
N GLY A 35 -28.15 62.12 2.35
CA GLY A 35 -29.10 62.59 1.34
C GLY A 35 -29.81 61.44 0.62
N GLU A 36 -30.91 61.71 -0.07
CA GLU A 36 -31.70 60.68 -0.76
C GLU A 36 -30.85 59.81 -1.70
N GLU A 37 -29.97 60.42 -2.51
CA GLU A 37 -29.10 59.69 -3.44
C GLU A 37 -28.14 58.71 -2.73
N ALA A 38 -27.49 59.14 -1.65
CA ALA A 38 -26.56 58.30 -0.89
C ALA A 38 -27.29 57.15 -0.17
N THR A 39 -28.51 57.41 0.30
CA THR A 39 -29.37 56.40 0.94
C THR A 39 -29.75 55.30 -0.04
N VAL A 40 -30.19 55.67 -1.25
CA VAL A 40 -30.51 54.72 -2.33
C VAL A 40 -29.28 53.91 -2.72
N GLY A 41 -28.11 54.55 -2.82
CA GLY A 41 -26.84 53.86 -3.11
C GLY A 41 -26.47 52.79 -2.08
N ILE A 42 -26.61 53.07 -0.79
CA ILE A 42 -26.30 52.12 0.30
C ILE A 42 -27.23 50.90 0.26
N PHE A 43 -28.54 51.12 0.13
CA PHE A 43 -29.50 50.01 0.04
C PHE A 43 -29.35 49.20 -1.25
N SER A 44 -29.02 49.85 -2.37
CA SER A 44 -28.73 49.18 -3.63
C SER A 44 -27.52 48.23 -3.51
N LEU A 45 -26.41 48.69 -2.91
CA LEU A 45 -25.22 47.87 -2.69
C LEU A 45 -25.51 46.65 -1.79
N ALA A 46 -26.25 46.86 -0.71
CA ALA A 46 -26.65 45.80 0.21
C ALA A 46 -27.55 44.75 -0.47
N ALA A 47 -28.52 45.19 -1.29
CA ALA A 47 -29.38 44.29 -2.04
C ALA A 47 -28.60 43.46 -3.08
N THR A 48 -27.64 44.08 -3.78
CA THR A 48 -26.76 43.36 -4.72
C THR A 48 -25.94 42.29 -4.01
N LEU A 49 -25.32 42.60 -2.87
CA LEU A 49 -24.53 41.65 -2.09
C LEU A 49 -25.36 40.44 -1.65
N ILE A 50 -26.55 40.67 -1.10
CA ILE A 50 -27.47 39.61 -0.70
C ILE A 50 -27.85 38.75 -1.91
N GLY A 51 -28.22 39.38 -3.04
CA GLY A 51 -28.56 38.67 -4.28
C GLY A 51 -27.42 37.78 -4.78
N THR A 52 -26.17 38.27 -4.77
CA THR A 52 -25.00 37.48 -5.16
C THR A 52 -24.79 36.27 -4.23
N ILE A 53 -24.98 36.44 -2.92
CA ILE A 53 -24.88 35.34 -1.94
C ILE A 53 -25.96 34.28 -2.20
N PHE A 54 -27.20 34.68 -2.44
CA PHE A 54 -28.29 33.74 -2.77
C PHE A 54 -28.03 32.98 -4.06
N ILE A 55 -27.57 33.66 -5.12
CA ILE A 55 -27.20 33.01 -6.38
C ILE A 55 -26.06 32.00 -6.14
N ALA A 56 -25.03 32.37 -5.37
CA ALA A 56 -23.92 31.47 -5.06
C ALA A 56 -24.38 30.23 -4.26
N ILE A 57 -25.32 30.39 -3.33
CA ILE A 57 -25.90 29.28 -2.56
C ILE A 57 -26.75 28.39 -3.46
N GLU A 58 -27.58 28.97 -4.33
CA GLU A 58 -28.41 28.21 -5.24
C GLU A 58 -27.58 27.42 -6.26
N LEU A 59 -26.52 28.04 -6.81
CA LEU A 59 -25.55 27.36 -7.66
C LEU A 59 -24.86 26.21 -6.91
N LYS A 60 -24.48 26.42 -5.65
CA LYS A 60 -23.88 25.36 -4.82
C LYS A 60 -24.87 24.23 -4.53
N ASN A 61 -26.10 24.55 -4.12
CA ASN A 61 -27.14 23.56 -3.86
C ASN A 61 -27.48 22.77 -5.14
N GLY A 62 -27.61 23.44 -6.27
CA GLY A 62 -27.80 22.81 -7.57
C GLY A 62 -26.67 21.84 -7.91
N SER A 63 -25.41 22.27 -7.71
CA SER A 63 -24.24 21.40 -7.88
C SER A 63 -24.26 20.19 -6.95
N GLU A 64 -24.64 20.34 -5.68
CA GLU A 64 -24.73 19.23 -4.71
C GLU A 64 -25.81 18.21 -5.12
N VAL A 65 -26.99 18.66 -5.56
CA VAL A 65 -28.05 17.76 -6.05
C VAL A 65 -27.58 17.00 -7.29
N THR A 66 -26.97 17.69 -8.26
CA THR A 66 -26.42 17.04 -9.47
C THR A 66 -25.34 16.02 -9.11
N CYS A 67 -24.48 16.31 -8.13
CA CYS A 67 -23.49 15.35 -7.64
C CYS A 67 -24.16 14.12 -7.03
N SER A 68 -25.16 14.29 -6.15
CA SER A 68 -25.88 13.16 -5.55
C SER A 68 -26.55 12.26 -6.60
N GLU A 69 -27.22 12.84 -7.61
CA GLU A 69 -27.81 12.07 -8.72
C GLU A 69 -26.74 11.30 -9.52
N MET A 70 -25.60 11.93 -9.81
CA MET A 70 -24.48 11.29 -10.49
C MET A 70 -23.91 10.11 -9.68
N LEU A 71 -23.71 10.27 -8.36
CA LEU A 71 -23.21 9.20 -7.50
C LEU A 71 -24.20 8.03 -7.39
N ILE A 72 -25.50 8.32 -7.32
CA ILE A 72 -26.55 7.28 -7.36
C ILE A 72 -26.49 6.52 -8.70
N ASN A 73 -26.38 7.23 -9.82
CA ASN A 73 -26.28 6.61 -11.14
C ASN A 73 -25.01 5.75 -11.28
N LEU A 74 -23.87 6.20 -10.74
CA LEU A 74 -22.63 5.41 -10.71
C LEU A 74 -22.77 4.16 -9.84
N ASN A 75 -23.45 4.28 -8.70
CA ASN A 75 -23.73 3.14 -7.85
C ASN A 75 -24.65 2.13 -8.55
N ASN A 76 -25.70 2.59 -9.25
CA ASN A 76 -26.57 1.70 -10.04
C ASN A 76 -25.77 1.03 -11.18
N TYR A 77 -24.98 1.81 -11.92
CA TYR A 77 -24.09 1.27 -12.96
C TYR A 77 -23.17 0.17 -12.44
N PHE A 78 -22.64 0.32 -11.22
CA PHE A 78 -21.81 -0.72 -10.60
C PHE A 78 -22.58 -2.04 -10.40
N HIS A 79 -23.81 -1.97 -9.89
CA HIS A 79 -24.63 -3.16 -9.62
C HIS A 79 -25.22 -3.80 -10.87
N ASP A 80 -25.54 -2.98 -11.88
CA ASP A 80 -26.08 -3.45 -13.16
C ASP A 80 -24.99 -4.07 -14.06
N SER A 81 -23.71 -3.91 -13.70
CA SER A 81 -22.60 -4.46 -14.46
C SER A 81 -22.20 -5.84 -13.95
N ASP A 82 -22.56 -6.89 -14.71
CA ASP A 82 -22.17 -8.29 -14.42
C ASP A 82 -20.66 -8.44 -14.19
N ARG A 83 -19.84 -7.69 -14.94
CA ARG A 83 -18.36 -7.73 -14.84
C ARG A 83 -17.85 -7.16 -13.53
N LEU A 84 -18.40 -6.03 -13.07
CA LEU A 84 -18.01 -5.41 -11.80
C LEU A 84 -18.52 -6.24 -10.63
N MET A 85 -19.76 -6.72 -10.72
CA MET A 85 -20.37 -7.56 -9.70
C MET A 85 -19.64 -8.89 -9.53
N LYS A 86 -19.19 -9.52 -10.62
CA LYS A 86 -18.40 -10.75 -10.53
C LYS A 86 -17.10 -10.57 -9.76
N VAL A 87 -16.37 -9.47 -9.97
CA VAL A 87 -15.17 -9.16 -9.17
C VAL A 87 -15.56 -8.89 -7.72
N TYR A 88 -16.62 -8.11 -7.50
CA TYR A 88 -17.09 -7.77 -6.16
C TYR A 88 -17.54 -8.99 -5.35
N GLU A 89 -18.26 -9.94 -5.95
CA GLU A 89 -18.69 -11.17 -5.31
C GLU A 89 -17.50 -12.03 -4.85
N VAL A 90 -16.47 -12.13 -5.68
CA VAL A 90 -15.23 -12.85 -5.30
C VAL A 90 -14.54 -12.17 -4.12
N LEU A 91 -14.46 -10.84 -4.12
CA LEU A 91 -13.88 -10.06 -3.02
C LEU A 91 -14.67 -10.22 -1.73
N GLU A 92 -15.99 -10.08 -1.78
CA GLU A 92 -16.88 -10.16 -0.62
C GLU A 92 -16.86 -11.55 0.01
N ASN A 93 -17.01 -12.60 -0.81
CA ASN A 93 -16.96 -13.97 -0.32
C ASN A 93 -15.58 -14.31 0.26
N GLY A 94 -14.50 -13.80 -0.35
CA GLY A 94 -13.14 -13.95 0.16
C GLY A 94 -12.94 -13.30 1.53
N GLU A 95 -13.47 -12.09 1.74
CA GLU A 95 -13.40 -11.40 3.04
C GLU A 95 -14.23 -12.12 4.12
N LEU A 96 -15.44 -12.58 3.77
CA LEU A 96 -16.32 -13.30 4.71
C LEU A 96 -15.72 -14.64 5.17
N GLU A 97 -15.08 -15.37 4.25
CA GLU A 97 -14.51 -16.69 4.52
C GLU A 97 -13.05 -16.64 5.00
N GLY A 98 -12.38 -15.48 4.85
CA GLY A 98 -10.94 -15.33 5.12
C GLY A 98 -10.05 -16.11 4.16
N ASP A 99 -10.55 -16.41 2.96
CA ASP A 99 -9.87 -17.19 1.93
C ASP A 99 -9.63 -16.34 0.68
N TYR A 100 -8.37 -16.02 0.45
CA TYR A 100 -7.91 -15.20 -0.68
C TYR A 100 -7.17 -16.02 -1.75
N SER A 101 -7.46 -17.32 -1.83
CA SER A 101 -6.77 -18.24 -2.73
C SER A 101 -7.03 -17.96 -4.22
N TYR A 102 -6.07 -18.38 -5.06
CA TYR A 102 -6.14 -18.29 -6.52
C TYR A 102 -7.43 -18.92 -7.09
N GLU A 103 -7.92 -20.00 -6.49
CA GLU A 103 -9.07 -20.75 -7.02
C GLU A 103 -10.36 -19.93 -7.08
N ARG A 104 -10.52 -18.91 -6.24
CA ARG A 104 -11.69 -18.01 -6.32
C ARG A 104 -11.70 -17.15 -7.56
N TRP A 105 -10.52 -16.90 -8.12
CA TRP A 105 -10.31 -15.99 -9.24
C TRP A 105 -10.22 -16.71 -10.58
N LYS A 106 -10.32 -18.06 -10.61
CA LYS A 106 -10.17 -18.87 -11.82
C LYS A 106 -11.14 -18.48 -12.96
N ASP A 107 -12.32 -17.99 -12.58
CA ASP A 107 -13.37 -17.59 -13.52
C ASP A 107 -13.35 -16.09 -13.80
N VAL A 108 -12.51 -15.30 -13.12
CA VAL A 108 -12.37 -13.85 -13.30
C VAL A 108 -11.22 -13.54 -14.24
N SER A 109 -11.51 -12.84 -15.32
CA SER A 109 -10.52 -12.40 -16.30
C SER A 109 -9.80 -11.12 -15.84
N SER A 110 -8.58 -10.93 -16.36
CA SER A 110 -7.82 -9.70 -16.12
C SER A 110 -8.52 -8.43 -16.62
N VAL A 111 -9.37 -8.56 -17.64
CA VAL A 111 -10.18 -7.45 -18.18
C VAL A 111 -11.25 -7.01 -17.18
N GLU A 112 -11.87 -7.95 -16.46
CA GLU A 112 -12.87 -7.65 -15.43
C GLU A 112 -12.22 -6.94 -14.24
N VAL A 113 -11.02 -7.38 -13.82
CA VAL A 113 -10.23 -6.70 -12.78
C VAL A 113 -9.82 -5.29 -13.21
N ALA A 114 -9.35 -5.11 -14.45
CA ALA A 114 -9.01 -3.79 -14.98
C ALA A 114 -10.22 -2.85 -15.03
N GLN A 115 -11.40 -3.35 -15.42
CA GLN A 115 -12.64 -2.57 -15.41
C GLN A 115 -13.01 -2.13 -13.99
N TYR A 116 -12.78 -2.99 -12.99
CA TYR A 116 -12.96 -2.65 -11.59
C TYR A 116 -12.04 -1.51 -11.16
N CYS A 117 -10.75 -1.55 -11.51
CA CYS A 117 -9.83 -0.43 -11.29
C CYS A 117 -10.32 0.86 -11.94
N THR A 118 -10.67 0.82 -13.23
CA THR A 118 -11.11 2.00 -13.99
C THR A 118 -12.36 2.65 -13.39
N PHE A 119 -13.25 1.87 -12.78
CA PHE A 119 -14.39 2.42 -12.03
C PHE A 119 -13.91 3.37 -10.91
N PHE A 120 -12.91 2.97 -10.13
CA PHE A 120 -12.36 3.81 -9.05
C PHE A 120 -11.46 4.94 -9.55
N GLU A 121 -10.78 4.77 -10.68
CA GLU A 121 -10.08 5.88 -11.34
C GLU A 121 -11.04 7.02 -11.70
N ASN A 122 -12.25 6.69 -12.15
CA ASN A 122 -13.28 7.71 -12.40
C ASN A 122 -13.69 8.43 -11.10
N LEU A 123 -13.79 7.73 -9.97
CA LEU A 123 -14.07 8.38 -8.68
C LEU A 123 -12.93 9.32 -8.26
N TYR A 124 -11.68 8.96 -8.52
CA TYR A 124 -10.55 9.85 -8.31
C TYR A 124 -10.68 11.13 -9.14
N LEU A 125 -11.11 11.04 -10.40
CA LEU A 125 -11.32 12.20 -11.25
C LEU A 125 -12.42 13.12 -10.69
N LEU A 126 -13.53 12.55 -10.19
CA LEU A 126 -14.60 13.32 -9.56
C LEU A 126 -14.10 14.08 -8.33
N TYR A 127 -13.31 13.43 -7.47
CA TYR A 127 -12.68 14.07 -6.33
C TYR A 127 -11.70 15.17 -6.75
N ARG A 128 -10.81 14.87 -7.71
CA ARG A 128 -9.76 15.77 -8.20
C ARG A 128 -10.34 17.05 -8.82
N HIS A 129 -11.49 16.94 -9.49
CA HIS A 129 -12.19 18.07 -10.07
C HIS A 129 -13.16 18.76 -9.10
N HIS A 130 -13.13 18.40 -7.81
CA HIS A 130 -13.99 18.94 -6.75
C HIS A 130 -15.49 18.79 -7.05
N ILE A 131 -15.86 17.72 -7.78
CA ILE A 131 -17.26 17.40 -8.08
C ILE A 131 -17.88 16.65 -6.91
N ALA A 132 -17.18 15.65 -6.37
CA ALA A 132 -17.60 14.88 -5.21
C ALA A 132 -16.60 15.05 -4.05
N SER A 133 -17.09 15.17 -2.81
CA SER A 133 -16.23 15.15 -1.63
C SER A 133 -15.80 13.73 -1.30
N ILE A 134 -14.73 13.57 -0.51
CA ILE A 134 -14.33 12.22 -0.05
C ILE A 134 -15.37 11.60 0.88
N ASP A 135 -16.11 12.43 1.63
CA ASP A 135 -17.21 11.97 2.50
C ASP A 135 -18.31 11.31 1.66
N ASP A 136 -18.72 11.95 0.54
CA ASP A 136 -19.75 11.41 -0.35
C ASP A 136 -19.30 10.09 -1.01
N LEU A 137 -18.00 9.95 -1.29
CA LEU A 137 -17.44 8.73 -1.86
C LEU A 137 -17.34 7.61 -0.81
N ASP A 138 -16.94 7.92 0.44
CA ASP A 138 -16.78 6.93 1.53
C ASP A 138 -18.08 6.19 1.81
N ASP A 139 -19.19 6.92 1.89
CA ASP A 139 -20.51 6.37 2.22
C ASP A 139 -21.00 5.31 1.23
N LEU A 140 -20.68 5.46 -0.06
CA LEU A 140 -21.20 4.59 -1.12
C LEU A 140 -20.19 3.54 -1.60
N PHE A 141 -18.92 3.90 -1.66
CA PHE A 141 -17.91 3.13 -2.39
C PHE A 141 -16.73 2.69 -1.52
N GLY A 142 -16.57 3.25 -0.32
CA GLY A 142 -15.36 3.03 0.49
C GLY A 142 -15.13 1.57 0.84
N TYR A 143 -16.17 0.86 1.26
CA TYR A 143 -16.06 -0.57 1.58
C TYR A 143 -15.55 -1.39 0.38
N ARG A 144 -16.16 -1.20 -0.81
CA ARG A 144 -15.79 -1.90 -2.05
C ARG A 144 -14.37 -1.56 -2.50
N PHE A 145 -14.00 -0.29 -2.37
CA PHE A 145 -12.67 0.18 -2.72
C PHE A 145 -11.58 -0.48 -1.88
N PHE A 146 -11.77 -0.52 -0.55
CA PHE A 146 -10.80 -1.14 0.34
C PHE A 146 -10.78 -2.66 0.26
N LEU A 147 -11.93 -3.31 0.01
CA LEU A 147 -11.96 -4.73 -0.30
C LEU A 147 -11.03 -5.04 -1.47
N PHE A 148 -11.10 -4.25 -2.54
CA PHE A 148 -10.25 -4.42 -3.71
C PHE A 148 -8.78 -4.11 -3.43
N MET A 149 -8.49 -2.92 -2.90
CA MET A 149 -7.11 -2.45 -2.72
C MET A 149 -6.35 -3.21 -1.63
N ASN A 150 -7.03 -3.81 -0.67
CA ASN A 150 -6.41 -4.61 0.39
C ASN A 150 -6.51 -6.12 0.15
N ASN A 151 -7.11 -6.57 -0.96
CA ASN A 151 -7.14 -7.98 -1.26
C ASN A 151 -5.73 -8.45 -1.69
N PRO A 152 -5.13 -9.44 -1.00
CA PRO A 152 -3.75 -9.84 -1.28
C PRO A 152 -3.60 -10.45 -2.68
N TYR A 153 -4.59 -11.18 -3.19
CA TYR A 153 -4.54 -11.71 -4.56
C TYR A 153 -4.52 -10.57 -5.59
N ILE A 154 -5.38 -9.56 -5.44
CA ILE A 154 -5.40 -8.38 -6.31
C ILE A 154 -4.07 -7.63 -6.24
N GLN A 155 -3.53 -7.42 -5.04
CA GLN A 155 -2.23 -6.77 -4.86
C GLN A 155 -1.12 -7.53 -5.59
N GLU A 156 -1.02 -8.82 -5.36
CA GLU A 156 0.10 -9.66 -5.82
C GLU A 156 0.09 -9.92 -7.33
N ASN A 157 -1.11 -10.03 -7.92
CA ASN A 157 -1.26 -10.43 -9.33
C ASN A 157 -1.59 -9.26 -10.28
N TYR A 158 -2.12 -8.14 -9.76
CA TYR A 158 -2.57 -7.02 -10.60
C TYR A 158 -1.94 -5.70 -10.19
N ILE A 159 -2.06 -5.27 -8.94
CA ILE A 159 -1.71 -3.90 -8.56
C ILE A 159 -0.20 -3.70 -8.39
N LEU A 160 0.50 -4.56 -7.64
CA LEU A 160 1.94 -4.41 -7.39
C LEU A 160 2.80 -4.64 -8.66
N PRO A 161 2.55 -5.69 -9.49
CA PRO A 161 3.38 -5.96 -10.67
C PRO A 161 3.44 -4.83 -11.71
N THR A 162 2.35 -4.08 -11.85
CA THR A 162 2.23 -2.95 -12.79
C THR A 162 1.71 -1.69 -12.07
N SER A 163 2.24 -1.44 -10.88
CA SER A 163 1.80 -0.38 -9.98
C SER A 163 1.84 1.03 -10.57
N SER A 164 2.74 1.32 -11.51
CA SER A 164 2.84 2.61 -12.20
C SER A 164 1.68 2.84 -13.17
N SER A 165 0.93 1.79 -13.53
CA SER A 165 -0.29 1.91 -14.33
C SER A 165 -1.50 2.37 -13.50
N TYR A 166 -1.43 2.28 -12.17
CA TYR A 166 -2.57 2.54 -11.26
C TYR A 166 -2.36 3.78 -10.37
N VAL A 167 -1.63 4.78 -10.86
CA VAL A 167 -1.27 5.99 -10.08
C VAL A 167 -2.51 6.66 -9.48
N GLN A 168 -3.58 6.81 -10.26
CA GLN A 168 -4.81 7.47 -9.82
C GLN A 168 -5.48 6.70 -8.67
N VAL A 169 -5.44 5.36 -8.73
CA VAL A 169 -5.98 4.48 -7.70
C VAL A 169 -5.16 4.63 -6.41
N PHE A 170 -3.83 4.70 -6.49
CA PHE A 170 -2.97 4.97 -5.32
C PHE A 170 -3.17 6.37 -4.74
N GLU A 171 -3.35 7.40 -5.58
CA GLU A 171 -3.67 8.75 -5.10
C GLU A 171 -5.00 8.75 -4.34
N LEU A 172 -6.04 8.13 -4.91
CA LEU A 172 -7.33 7.96 -4.27
C LEU A 172 -7.19 7.20 -2.94
N TYR A 173 -6.42 6.12 -2.91
CA TYR A 173 -6.14 5.33 -1.70
C TYR A 173 -5.53 6.19 -0.57
N LYS A 174 -4.53 7.03 -0.89
CA LYS A 174 -3.92 7.93 0.10
C LYS A 174 -4.91 8.98 0.62
N ILE A 175 -5.74 9.55 -0.25
CA ILE A 175 -6.78 10.51 0.15
C ILE A 175 -7.77 9.83 1.10
N TRP A 176 -8.23 8.64 0.74
CA TRP A 176 -9.24 7.90 1.48
C TRP A 176 -8.76 7.41 2.84
N ILE A 177 -7.53 6.92 2.91
CA ILE A 177 -6.89 6.53 4.17
C ILE A 177 -6.83 7.71 5.14
N ARG A 178 -6.35 8.88 4.68
CA ARG A 178 -6.25 10.07 5.53
C ARG A 178 -7.63 10.52 6.03
N HIS A 179 -8.65 10.41 5.19
CA HIS A 179 -10.02 10.69 5.57
C HIS A 179 -10.50 9.73 6.68
N ARG A 180 -10.36 8.41 6.50
CA ARG A 180 -10.78 7.42 7.50
C ARG A 180 -9.96 7.45 8.78
N GLU A 181 -8.68 7.76 8.70
CA GLU A 181 -7.81 7.97 9.86
C GLU A 181 -8.30 9.13 10.71
N LYS A 182 -8.64 10.25 10.07
CA LYS A 182 -9.19 11.42 10.76
C LYS A 182 -10.53 11.10 11.43
N GLU A 183 -11.47 10.50 10.70
CA GLU A 183 -12.84 10.24 11.20
C GLU A 183 -12.90 9.13 12.26
N ASN A 184 -12.07 8.10 12.14
CA ASN A 184 -12.10 6.91 13.00
C ASN A 184 -10.95 6.85 14.02
N SER A 185 -10.24 7.97 14.22
CA SER A 185 -9.17 8.06 15.22
C SER A 185 -9.70 7.71 16.62
N GLY A 186 -9.05 6.77 17.30
CA GLY A 186 -9.48 6.26 18.60
C GLY A 186 -8.54 5.21 19.19
N ALA A 187 -8.82 4.79 20.42
CA ALA A 187 -7.92 3.97 21.24
C ALA A 187 -7.51 2.61 20.64
N ASN A 188 -8.30 2.05 19.72
CA ASN A 188 -8.01 0.74 19.10
C ASN A 188 -7.62 0.85 17.61
N GLY A 189 -7.12 2.01 17.17
CA GLY A 189 -6.74 2.25 15.77
C GLY A 189 -7.93 2.47 14.84
N TRP A 190 -7.70 3.24 13.77
CA TRP A 190 -8.72 3.56 12.76
C TRP A 190 -8.90 2.42 11.74
N GLN A 191 -7.85 1.62 11.56
CA GLN A 191 -7.74 0.55 10.56
C GLN A 191 -8.75 -0.58 10.76
N ARG A 192 -9.31 -0.75 11.97
CA ARG A 192 -10.27 -1.82 12.28
C ARG A 192 -11.59 -1.77 11.48
N HIS A 193 -11.91 -0.61 10.89
CA HIS A 193 -13.09 -0.45 10.03
C HIS A 193 -12.76 -0.59 8.54
N VAL A 194 -11.54 -1.01 8.23
CA VAL A 194 -11.05 -1.21 6.87
C VAL A 194 -11.01 -2.73 6.61
N PRO A 195 -11.71 -3.25 5.59
CA PRO A 195 -11.64 -4.66 5.25
C PRO A 195 -10.21 -5.05 4.90
N SER A 196 -9.82 -6.27 5.24
CA SER A 196 -8.48 -6.79 4.98
C SER A 196 -7.34 -5.87 5.49
N HIS A 197 -7.53 -5.17 6.62
CA HIS A 197 -6.58 -4.14 7.08
C HIS A 197 -5.12 -4.62 7.25
N GLN A 198 -4.92 -5.92 7.50
CA GLN A 198 -3.60 -6.55 7.61
C GLN A 198 -2.78 -6.52 6.30
N PHE A 199 -3.43 -6.30 5.17
CA PHE A 199 -2.81 -6.23 3.85
C PHE A 199 -2.76 -4.81 3.30
N MET A 200 -3.11 -3.79 4.10
CA MET A 200 -3.01 -2.39 3.65
C MET A 200 -1.60 -2.06 3.15
N PHE A 201 -1.52 -1.19 2.14
CA PHE A 201 -0.23 -0.74 1.64
C PHE A 201 0.53 -0.01 2.75
N PRO A 202 1.82 -0.33 2.96
CA PRO A 202 2.61 0.32 3.99
C PRO A 202 2.71 1.83 3.80
N GLU A 203 2.78 2.58 4.90
CA GLU A 203 2.86 4.04 4.82
C GLU A 203 4.10 4.51 4.06
N LYS A 204 5.26 3.88 4.30
CA LYS A 204 6.51 4.15 3.57
C LYS A 204 6.35 3.92 2.08
N TYR A 205 5.73 2.80 1.68
CA TYR A 205 5.48 2.47 0.28
C TYR A 205 4.69 3.58 -0.43
N LEU A 206 3.65 4.10 0.23
CA LEU A 206 2.82 5.19 -0.30
C LEU A 206 3.53 6.55 -0.28
N ARG A 207 4.27 6.86 0.79
CA ARG A 207 4.96 8.14 0.99
C ARG A 207 6.12 8.29 0.01
N ASP A 208 6.93 7.25 -0.13
CA ASP A 208 8.13 7.23 -0.98
C ASP A 208 7.76 6.94 -2.45
N LYS A 209 6.46 6.75 -2.72
CA LYS A 209 5.87 6.47 -4.05
C LYS A 209 6.54 5.29 -4.75
N LEU A 210 6.80 4.21 -4.00
CA LEU A 210 7.42 2.99 -4.56
C LEU A 210 6.59 2.39 -5.70
N TYR A 211 5.27 2.63 -5.71
CA TYR A 211 4.36 2.28 -6.81
C TYR A 211 4.66 2.99 -8.15
N LEU A 212 5.60 3.93 -8.22
CA LEU A 212 6.06 4.52 -9.48
C LEU A 212 7.30 3.84 -10.05
N PHE A 213 7.88 2.88 -9.33
CA PHE A 213 9.16 2.26 -9.68
C PHE A 213 9.00 0.82 -10.16
N ASP A 214 8.02 0.51 -11.02
CA ASP A 214 7.92 -0.82 -11.62
C ASP A 214 8.87 -1.00 -12.82
N TYR A 215 9.72 -2.02 -12.75
CA TYR A 215 10.60 -2.41 -13.84
C TYR A 215 9.94 -3.45 -14.77
N GLY A 216 8.63 -3.65 -14.63
CA GLY A 216 7.84 -4.67 -15.31
C GLY A 216 8.02 -6.08 -14.73
N THR A 217 7.34 -7.05 -15.35
CA THR A 217 7.28 -8.46 -14.92
C THR A 217 8.29 -9.37 -15.63
N SER A 218 9.15 -8.83 -16.49
CA SER A 218 9.98 -9.62 -17.43
C SER A 218 10.93 -10.61 -16.77
N GLU A 219 11.35 -10.33 -15.53
CA GLU A 219 12.22 -11.21 -14.76
C GLU A 219 11.45 -12.07 -13.74
N TYR A 220 10.14 -11.86 -13.55
CA TYR A 220 9.35 -12.63 -12.58
C TYR A 220 9.25 -14.09 -13.00
N ASN A 221 9.38 -14.99 -12.02
CA ASN A 221 9.37 -16.45 -12.20
C ASN A 221 10.43 -17.02 -13.15
N LYS A 222 11.39 -16.20 -13.59
CA LYS A 222 12.49 -16.64 -14.42
C LYS A 222 13.26 -17.73 -13.69
N VAL A 223 13.34 -18.91 -14.32
CA VAL A 223 14.11 -20.03 -13.80
C VAL A 223 15.58 -19.68 -13.89
N ILE A 224 16.24 -19.63 -12.73
CA ILE A 224 17.67 -19.34 -12.60
C ILE A 224 18.48 -20.61 -12.76
N SER A 225 18.04 -21.71 -12.14
CA SER A 225 18.73 -22.99 -12.22
C SER A 225 17.81 -24.15 -11.86
N THR A 226 17.98 -25.28 -12.54
CA THR A 226 17.45 -26.57 -12.10
C THR A 226 18.40 -27.18 -11.07
N LEU A 227 17.84 -27.65 -9.96
CA LEU A 227 18.56 -28.27 -8.85
C LEU A 227 18.31 -29.79 -8.85
N PRO A 228 19.10 -30.58 -8.10
CA PRO A 228 18.87 -32.01 -7.95
C PRO A 228 17.44 -32.34 -7.48
N ASP A 229 17.01 -33.57 -7.74
CA ASP A 229 15.68 -34.10 -7.37
C ASP A 229 14.49 -33.31 -7.96
N GLY A 230 14.72 -32.57 -9.06
CA GLY A 230 13.67 -31.83 -9.77
C GLY A 230 13.29 -30.50 -9.14
N PHE A 231 14.02 -30.03 -8.13
CA PHE A 231 13.82 -28.69 -7.58
C PHE A 231 14.22 -27.61 -8.60
N SER A 232 13.60 -26.43 -8.52
CA SER A 232 13.94 -25.29 -9.37
C SER A 232 14.13 -24.03 -8.57
N MET A 233 15.22 -23.29 -8.84
CA MET A 233 15.44 -21.96 -8.29
C MET A 233 14.92 -20.93 -9.28
N LYS A 234 14.09 -20.00 -8.81
CA LYS A 234 13.45 -18.96 -9.60
C LYS A 234 13.66 -17.59 -8.98
N ARG A 235 13.64 -16.59 -9.85
CA ARG A 235 13.43 -15.20 -9.49
C ARG A 235 12.00 -15.02 -8.99
N LEU A 236 11.80 -14.46 -7.80
CA LEU A 236 10.45 -14.18 -7.28
C LEU A 236 9.98 -12.79 -7.66
N GLY A 237 8.68 -12.67 -7.91
CA GLY A 237 7.94 -11.41 -8.02
C GLY A 237 6.84 -11.32 -6.96
N PHE A 238 5.96 -10.33 -7.12
CA PHE A 238 4.86 -10.08 -6.18
C PHE A 238 3.85 -11.22 -6.07
N ASP A 239 3.67 -12.02 -7.12
CA ASP A 239 2.83 -13.22 -7.13
C ASP A 239 3.29 -14.32 -6.15
N SER A 240 4.51 -14.18 -5.61
CA SER A 240 5.08 -15.06 -4.60
C SER A 240 5.08 -14.46 -3.19
N LEU A 241 4.53 -13.26 -2.98
CA LEU A 241 4.58 -12.54 -1.71
C LEU A 241 3.90 -13.35 -0.58
N SER A 242 2.67 -13.79 -0.80
CA SER A 242 1.97 -14.65 0.17
C SER A 242 2.71 -15.96 0.43
N ALA A 243 3.34 -16.55 -0.60
CA ALA A 243 4.12 -17.79 -0.44
C ALA A 243 5.37 -17.58 0.44
N VAL A 244 6.09 -16.46 0.24
CA VAL A 244 7.24 -16.08 1.07
C VAL A 244 6.80 -15.83 2.52
N GLU A 245 5.73 -15.07 2.72
CA GLU A 245 5.18 -14.79 4.06
C GLU A 245 4.76 -16.07 4.80
N ASN A 246 4.11 -16.98 4.10
CA ASN A 246 3.67 -18.26 4.66
C ASN A 246 4.85 -19.16 5.01
N LEU A 247 5.87 -19.22 4.14
CA LEU A 247 7.06 -20.03 4.40
C LEU A 247 7.85 -19.50 5.60
N GLN A 248 8.10 -18.18 5.70
CA GLN A 248 8.79 -17.65 6.90
C GLN A 248 7.99 -17.88 8.18
N ARG A 249 6.66 -17.73 8.14
CA ARG A 249 5.78 -17.97 9.29
C ARG A 249 5.85 -19.42 9.74
N LYS A 250 5.81 -20.36 8.77
CA LYS A 250 5.97 -21.80 9.02
C LYS A 250 7.34 -22.11 9.64
N VAL A 251 8.42 -21.53 9.11
CA VAL A 251 9.77 -21.72 9.64
C VAL A 251 9.89 -21.20 11.07
N VAL A 252 9.46 -19.97 11.34
CA VAL A 252 9.49 -19.37 12.70
C VAL A 252 8.63 -20.16 13.68
N ALA A 253 7.45 -20.62 13.29
CA ALA A 253 6.58 -21.42 14.14
C ALA A 253 7.20 -22.78 14.52
N GLY A 254 8.03 -23.36 13.65
CA GLY A 254 8.72 -24.63 13.88
C GLY A 254 10.06 -24.51 14.61
N MET A 255 10.50 -23.31 15.01
CA MET A 255 11.78 -23.09 15.69
C MET A 255 11.61 -23.10 17.21
N GLU A 256 12.44 -23.87 17.90
CA GLU A 256 12.52 -23.85 19.37
C GLU A 256 12.96 -22.47 19.90
N ASN A 257 14.02 -21.93 19.30
CA ASN A 257 14.50 -20.57 19.59
C ASN A 257 14.19 -19.64 18.41
N LYS A 258 13.16 -18.80 18.57
CA LYS A 258 12.75 -17.82 17.56
C LYS A 258 13.76 -16.69 17.35
N ASN A 259 14.66 -16.46 18.31
CA ASN A 259 15.69 -15.42 18.16
C ASN A 259 16.74 -15.78 17.11
N LEU A 260 16.81 -17.03 16.64
CA LEU A 260 17.79 -17.44 15.63
C LEU A 260 17.48 -16.91 14.21
N PHE A 261 16.25 -16.44 13.95
CA PHE A 261 15.83 -15.89 12.67
C PHE A 261 14.85 -14.73 12.90
N TYR A 262 15.15 -13.58 12.30
CA TYR A 262 14.28 -12.40 12.36
C TYR A 262 13.51 -12.31 11.03
N PRO A 263 12.18 -12.60 11.02
CA PRO A 263 11.40 -12.57 9.79
C PRO A 263 11.21 -11.15 9.27
N LEU A 264 11.07 -11.01 7.95
CA LEU A 264 10.78 -9.73 7.32
C LEU A 264 9.29 -9.41 7.45
N SER A 265 8.97 -8.14 7.72
CA SER A 265 7.61 -7.62 7.62
C SER A 265 7.10 -7.64 6.17
N ARG A 266 5.78 -7.57 5.99
CA ARG A 266 5.16 -7.43 4.66
C ARG A 266 5.69 -6.21 3.92
N GLU A 267 5.86 -5.10 4.62
CA GLU A 267 6.43 -3.86 4.07
C GLU A 267 7.84 -4.09 3.51
N GLU A 268 8.69 -4.74 4.29
CA GLU A 268 10.06 -5.05 3.89
C GLU A 268 10.11 -6.00 2.69
N LEU A 269 9.20 -6.97 2.61
CA LEU A 269 9.07 -7.88 1.48
C LEU A 269 8.59 -7.17 0.21
N ILE A 270 7.57 -6.30 0.30
CA ILE A 270 7.09 -5.51 -0.84
C ILE A 270 8.21 -4.62 -1.37
N GLU A 271 8.93 -3.91 -0.49
CA GLU A 271 10.09 -3.10 -0.86
C GLU A 271 11.16 -3.96 -1.57
N SER A 272 11.44 -5.16 -1.05
CA SER A 272 12.47 -6.04 -1.61
C SER A 272 12.08 -6.63 -2.96
N MET A 273 10.81 -6.99 -3.15
CA MET A 273 10.32 -7.49 -4.44
C MET A 273 10.37 -6.42 -5.53
N GLN A 274 10.30 -5.14 -5.14
CA GLN A 274 10.44 -4.00 -6.03
C GLN A 274 11.89 -3.70 -6.39
N LEU A 275 12.78 -3.71 -5.39
CA LEU A 275 14.12 -3.09 -5.49
C LEU A 275 15.29 -4.08 -5.42
N ASP A 276 15.08 -5.29 -4.90
CA ASP A 276 16.15 -6.21 -4.49
C ASP A 276 16.11 -7.54 -5.20
N TYR A 277 17.12 -8.36 -4.90
CA TYR A 277 17.13 -9.73 -5.35
C TYR A 277 16.39 -10.72 -4.45
N VAL A 278 15.12 -11.00 -4.76
CA VAL A 278 14.36 -12.09 -4.14
C VAL A 278 14.42 -13.38 -4.98
N LEU A 279 14.77 -14.50 -4.34
CA LEU A 279 14.86 -15.82 -4.97
C LEU A 279 14.05 -16.84 -4.18
N GLY A 280 13.51 -17.83 -4.88
CA GLY A 280 12.80 -18.96 -4.28
C GLY A 280 13.23 -20.28 -4.89
N ILE A 281 13.24 -21.33 -4.09
CA ILE A 281 13.41 -22.70 -4.55
C ILE A 281 12.08 -23.41 -4.39
N PHE A 282 11.60 -24.02 -5.49
CA PHE A 282 10.34 -24.74 -5.55
C PHE A 282 10.60 -26.23 -5.69
N SER A 283 9.80 -27.03 -4.99
CA SER A 283 9.76 -28.48 -5.14
C SER A 283 9.14 -28.89 -6.48
N PRO A 284 9.33 -30.14 -6.93
CA PRO A 284 8.69 -30.67 -8.14
C PRO A 284 7.15 -30.55 -8.10
N GLU A 285 6.57 -30.60 -6.91
CA GLU A 285 5.13 -30.46 -6.66
C GLU A 285 4.64 -29.01 -6.67
N GLY A 286 5.55 -28.04 -6.87
CA GLY A 286 5.24 -26.61 -6.95
C GLY A 286 5.24 -25.86 -5.61
N GLY A 287 5.51 -26.53 -4.49
CA GLY A 287 5.60 -25.90 -3.17
C GLY A 287 6.90 -25.12 -3.00
N MET A 288 6.85 -23.93 -2.37
CA MET A 288 8.05 -23.17 -2.04
C MET A 288 8.80 -23.84 -0.88
N ALA A 289 10.02 -24.29 -1.15
CA ALA A 289 10.87 -25.01 -0.21
C ALA A 289 11.85 -24.10 0.55
N ALA A 290 12.31 -23.02 -0.10
CA ALA A 290 13.21 -22.04 0.47
C ALA A 290 13.07 -20.70 -0.25
N PHE A 291 13.43 -19.60 0.43
CA PHE A 291 13.60 -18.29 -0.22
C PHE A 291 14.82 -17.55 0.34
N SER A 292 15.27 -16.55 -0.43
CA SER A 292 16.33 -15.61 -0.04
C SER A 292 15.98 -14.21 -0.49
N VAL A 293 16.37 -13.21 0.31
CA VAL A 293 16.33 -11.78 -0.02
C VAL A 293 17.74 -11.23 0.06
N ILE A 294 18.22 -10.67 -1.05
CA ILE A 294 19.54 -10.05 -1.18
C ILE A 294 19.33 -8.57 -1.54
N VAL A 295 19.59 -7.71 -0.57
CA VAL A 295 19.48 -6.27 -0.70
C VAL A 295 20.69 -5.70 -1.45
N SER A 296 20.45 -4.85 -2.45
CA SER A 296 21.48 -4.31 -3.34
C SER A 296 21.48 -2.79 -3.38
N ASN A 297 22.68 -2.17 -3.34
CA ASN A 297 22.87 -0.74 -3.54
C ASN A 297 21.89 0.14 -2.74
N ARG A 298 21.82 -0.12 -1.43
CA ARG A 298 20.85 0.53 -0.53
C ARG A 298 21.52 1.16 0.67
N ASP A 299 21.04 2.35 1.02
CA ASP A 299 21.32 3.02 2.28
C ASP A 299 20.28 2.67 3.36
N GLY A 300 20.67 2.82 4.62
CA GLY A 300 19.79 2.63 5.77
C GLY A 300 19.76 1.19 6.30
N GLU A 301 18.77 0.90 7.14
CA GLU A 301 18.77 -0.28 8.02
C GLU A 301 18.70 -1.64 7.29
N ARG A 302 18.18 -1.66 6.07
CA ARG A 302 18.08 -2.88 5.23
C ARG A 302 19.41 -3.28 4.59
N SER A 303 20.45 -2.45 4.72
CA SER A 303 21.78 -2.70 4.19
C SER A 303 22.82 -2.68 5.30
N LEU A 304 23.72 -3.66 5.30
CA LEU A 304 24.81 -3.76 6.27
C LEU A 304 26.07 -2.98 5.84
N ALA A 305 26.00 -2.22 4.74
CA ALA A 305 27.14 -1.44 4.25
C ALA A 305 27.63 -0.43 5.31
N SER A 306 26.69 0.30 5.92
CA SER A 306 27.01 1.29 6.94
C SER A 306 27.61 0.68 8.21
N ASP A 307 27.16 -0.52 8.60
CA ASP A 307 27.69 -1.23 9.77
C ASP A 307 29.17 -1.55 9.64
N LEU A 308 29.67 -1.74 8.41
CA LEU A 308 31.07 -2.05 8.11
C LEU A 308 31.83 -0.90 7.45
N HIS A 309 31.27 0.31 7.44
CA HIS A 309 31.84 1.50 6.79
C HIS A 309 32.18 1.29 5.31
N LEU A 310 31.34 0.55 4.59
CA LEU A 310 31.45 0.26 3.17
C LEU A 310 30.52 1.15 2.34
N ASN A 311 30.83 1.30 1.05
CA ASN A 311 29.94 1.98 0.12
C ASN A 311 28.75 1.06 -0.26
N PRO A 312 27.50 1.49 -0.10
CA PRO A 312 26.31 0.73 -0.50
C PRO A 312 26.37 0.13 -1.91
N SER A 313 26.93 0.86 -2.88
CA SER A 313 27.00 0.41 -4.27
C SER A 313 27.94 -0.78 -4.47
N GLU A 314 28.79 -1.08 -3.49
CA GLU A 314 29.78 -2.16 -3.52
C GLU A 314 29.37 -3.36 -2.67
N VAL A 315 28.14 -3.35 -2.12
CA VAL A 315 27.68 -4.32 -1.12
C VAL A 315 26.37 -4.98 -1.56
N PHE A 316 26.33 -6.31 -1.45
CA PHE A 316 25.10 -7.07 -1.30
C PHE A 316 24.90 -7.47 0.15
N THR A 317 23.68 -7.29 0.66
CA THR A 317 23.27 -7.73 2.00
C THR A 317 22.33 -8.92 1.89
N PHE A 318 22.72 -10.09 2.41
CA PHE A 318 21.79 -11.19 2.67
C PHE A 318 20.92 -10.83 3.87
N ASP A 319 19.70 -10.41 3.58
CA ASP A 319 18.79 -9.87 4.59
C ASP A 319 17.93 -10.98 5.23
N ALA A 320 17.46 -11.92 4.42
CA ALA A 320 16.74 -13.08 4.91
C ALA A 320 17.00 -14.33 4.07
N VAL A 321 17.13 -15.47 4.75
CA VAL A 321 17.10 -16.79 4.12
C VAL A 321 16.28 -17.73 5.00
N ALA A 322 15.28 -18.37 4.42
CA ALA A 322 14.47 -19.37 5.12
C ALA A 322 14.39 -20.66 4.29
N VAL A 323 14.50 -21.79 4.98
CA VAL A 323 14.38 -23.13 4.39
C VAL A 323 13.39 -23.92 5.24
N ASP A 324 12.37 -24.47 4.60
CA ASP A 324 11.40 -25.36 5.26
C ASP A 324 12.14 -26.51 5.96
N ASN A 325 11.69 -26.86 7.16
CA ASN A 325 12.29 -27.94 7.93
C ASN A 325 12.30 -29.27 7.16
N ALA A 326 11.29 -29.54 6.34
CA ALA A 326 11.20 -30.75 5.52
C ALA A 326 12.29 -30.86 4.44
N TYR A 327 12.90 -29.73 4.06
CA TYR A 327 13.90 -29.66 2.99
C TYR A 327 15.31 -29.28 3.49
N ARG A 328 15.53 -29.25 4.80
CA ARG A 328 16.86 -29.01 5.38
C ARG A 328 17.85 -30.11 4.99
N GLY A 329 19.14 -29.78 5.04
CA GLY A 329 20.22 -30.69 4.64
C GLY A 329 20.48 -30.77 3.12
N ARG A 330 19.60 -30.20 2.29
CA ARG A 330 19.75 -30.19 0.82
C ARG A 330 20.71 -29.13 0.26
N GLY A 331 21.29 -28.30 1.12
CA GLY A 331 22.25 -27.27 0.72
C GLY A 331 21.65 -26.00 0.10
N PHE A 332 20.33 -25.80 0.17
CA PHE A 332 19.63 -24.66 -0.46
C PHE A 332 20.16 -23.27 -0.05
N GLN A 333 20.53 -23.07 1.21
CA GLN A 333 21.18 -21.82 1.62
C GLN A 333 22.52 -21.61 0.88
N ARG A 334 23.34 -22.67 0.73
CA ARG A 334 24.59 -22.59 -0.03
C ARG A 334 24.34 -22.32 -1.51
N THR A 335 23.25 -22.83 -2.07
CA THR A 335 22.82 -22.51 -3.44
C THR A 335 22.57 -21.02 -3.60
N PHE A 336 21.83 -20.38 -2.68
CA PHE A 336 21.63 -18.93 -2.71
C PHE A 336 22.93 -18.14 -2.55
N ILE A 337 23.80 -18.56 -1.63
CA ILE A 337 25.13 -17.94 -1.43
C ILE A 337 25.96 -18.04 -2.73
N GLY A 338 26.08 -19.22 -3.31
CA GLY A 338 26.83 -19.42 -4.56
C GLY A 338 26.30 -18.56 -5.71
N TRP A 339 24.97 -18.44 -5.84
CA TRP A 339 24.37 -17.56 -6.83
C TRP A 339 24.70 -16.09 -6.59
N SER A 340 24.62 -15.62 -5.34
CA SER A 340 24.94 -14.23 -5.00
C SER A 340 26.40 -13.86 -5.29
N ILE A 341 27.33 -14.80 -5.10
CA ILE A 341 28.75 -14.61 -5.46
C ILE A 341 28.90 -14.45 -6.97
N GLY A 342 28.21 -15.30 -7.75
CA GLY A 342 28.18 -15.18 -9.21
C GLY A 342 27.61 -13.85 -9.67
N LEU A 343 26.50 -13.41 -9.06
CA LEU A 343 25.89 -12.11 -9.34
C LEU A 343 26.82 -10.95 -8.95
N ALA A 344 27.50 -11.03 -7.81
CA ALA A 344 28.40 -9.96 -7.35
C ALA A 344 29.56 -9.77 -8.34
N LYS A 345 30.14 -10.88 -8.82
CA LYS A 345 31.19 -10.86 -9.86
C LYS A 345 30.72 -10.26 -11.18
N SER A 346 29.48 -10.53 -11.61
CA SER A 346 28.97 -10.00 -12.89
C SER A 346 28.54 -8.53 -12.80
N THR A 347 28.20 -8.04 -11.61
CA THR A 347 27.73 -6.66 -11.37
C THR A 347 28.80 -5.73 -10.80
N GLY A 348 30.00 -6.25 -10.49
CA GLY A 348 31.10 -5.46 -9.94
C GLY A 348 30.97 -5.15 -8.43
N VAL A 349 30.06 -5.83 -7.74
CA VAL A 349 29.92 -5.75 -6.28
C VAL A 349 31.11 -6.44 -5.62
N LYS A 350 31.69 -5.78 -4.62
CA LYS A 350 32.96 -6.19 -3.99
C LYS A 350 32.75 -7.00 -2.72
N HIS A 351 31.63 -6.80 -2.05
CA HIS A 351 31.37 -7.39 -0.74
C HIS A 351 29.98 -8.01 -0.68
N ILE A 352 29.90 -9.19 -0.06
CA ILE A 352 28.63 -9.76 0.36
C ILE A 352 28.65 -9.85 1.88
N VAL A 353 27.58 -9.34 2.50
CA VAL A 353 27.47 -9.22 3.95
C VAL A 353 26.18 -9.89 4.41
N ALA A 354 26.20 -10.54 5.57
CA ALA A 354 25.02 -11.16 6.17
C ALA A 354 25.05 -10.96 7.68
N THR A 355 23.89 -11.00 8.33
CA THR A 355 23.83 -11.21 9.78
C THR A 355 23.39 -12.61 10.12
N VAL A 356 24.02 -13.21 11.13
CA VAL A 356 23.63 -14.52 11.66
C VAL A 356 23.61 -14.44 13.19
N ASP A 357 22.63 -15.09 13.83
CA ASP A 357 22.69 -15.30 15.28
C ASP A 357 23.88 -16.24 15.59
N PRO A 358 24.78 -15.90 16.52
CA PRO A 358 25.94 -16.75 16.84
C PRO A 358 25.57 -18.19 17.25
N GLN A 359 24.33 -18.42 17.72
CA GLN A 359 23.83 -19.76 18.05
C GLN A 359 23.21 -20.50 16.86
N ASN A 360 23.02 -19.84 15.71
CA ASN A 360 22.52 -20.44 14.48
C ASN A 360 23.66 -21.13 13.70
N VAL A 361 24.24 -22.14 14.35
CA VAL A 361 25.36 -22.95 13.85
C VAL A 361 25.15 -23.49 12.42
N PRO A 362 23.95 -23.95 12.02
CA PRO A 362 23.74 -24.41 10.65
C PRO A 362 23.92 -23.30 9.61
N SER A 363 23.39 -22.11 9.89
CA SER A 363 23.48 -20.95 8.98
C SER A 363 24.90 -20.42 8.91
N GLU A 364 25.53 -20.21 10.06
CA GLU A 364 26.90 -19.72 10.17
C GLU A 364 27.87 -20.64 9.41
N ARG A 365 27.78 -21.95 9.64
CA ARG A 365 28.60 -22.95 8.94
C ARG A 365 28.46 -22.87 7.42
N ASN A 366 27.26 -22.60 6.90
CA ASN A 366 27.04 -22.49 5.46
C ASN A 366 27.75 -21.26 4.87
N PHE A 367 27.74 -20.13 5.56
CA PHE A 367 28.48 -18.93 5.15
C PHE A 367 29.99 -19.14 5.24
N LEU A 368 30.49 -19.63 6.39
CA LEU A 368 31.94 -19.87 6.58
C LEU A 368 32.50 -20.86 5.54
N ALA A 369 31.74 -21.92 5.20
CA ALA A 369 32.12 -22.87 4.16
C ALA A 369 32.18 -22.28 2.74
N GLN A 370 31.65 -21.07 2.52
CA GLN A 370 31.74 -20.32 1.27
C GLN A 370 32.78 -19.19 1.34
N GLY A 371 33.60 -19.15 2.39
CA GLY A 371 34.71 -18.18 2.54
C GLY A 371 34.35 -16.91 3.30
N PHE A 372 33.14 -16.80 3.86
CA PHE A 372 32.80 -15.69 4.75
C PHE A 372 33.63 -15.78 6.04
N HIS A 373 33.89 -14.63 6.66
CA HIS A 373 34.46 -14.51 7.99
C HIS A 373 33.61 -13.59 8.85
N VAL A 374 33.69 -13.74 10.18
CA VAL A 374 33.06 -12.81 11.13
C VAL A 374 33.84 -11.50 11.10
N ALA A 375 33.20 -10.43 10.62
CA ALA A 375 33.80 -9.10 10.58
C ALA A 375 33.57 -8.33 11.88
N GLU A 376 32.37 -8.43 12.45
CA GLU A 376 32.00 -7.75 13.70
C GLU A 376 30.82 -8.46 14.37
N THR A 377 30.66 -8.32 15.69
CA THR A 377 29.47 -8.77 16.44
C THR A 377 28.76 -7.56 17.01
N LYS A 378 27.48 -7.35 16.65
CA LYS A 378 26.67 -6.21 17.08
C LYS A 378 25.32 -6.61 17.64
N THR A 379 24.71 -5.70 18.38
CA THR A 379 23.29 -5.75 18.69
C THR A 379 22.48 -5.19 17.52
N LYS A 380 21.60 -6.02 16.95
CA LYS A 380 20.70 -5.71 15.83
C LYS A 380 19.28 -6.15 16.19
N TYR A 381 18.29 -5.84 15.36
CA TYR A 381 16.92 -6.38 15.43
C TYR A 381 16.34 -6.40 16.86
N THR A 382 15.96 -5.23 17.38
CA THR A 382 15.33 -5.09 18.71
C THR A 382 16.12 -5.71 19.88
N GLY A 383 17.45 -5.66 19.84
CA GLY A 383 18.30 -6.03 20.97
C GLY A 383 18.98 -7.39 20.87
N LEU A 384 18.91 -8.05 19.72
CA LEU A 384 19.48 -9.37 19.48
C LEU A 384 20.96 -9.29 19.05
N THR A 385 21.80 -10.15 19.60
CA THR A 385 23.21 -10.26 19.16
C THR A 385 23.29 -10.94 17.80
N ARG A 386 24.07 -10.36 16.89
CA ARG A 386 24.32 -10.85 15.54
C ARG A 386 25.79 -10.75 15.18
N ASP A 387 26.31 -11.81 14.61
CA ASP A 387 27.58 -11.78 13.89
C ASP A 387 27.32 -11.26 12.48
N ILE A 388 28.06 -10.22 12.11
CA ILE A 388 28.11 -9.68 10.77
C ILE A 388 29.19 -10.46 10.02
N LEU A 389 28.75 -11.33 9.12
CA LEU A 389 29.61 -12.13 8.25
C LEU A 389 29.89 -11.37 6.96
N ARG A 390 31.14 -11.40 6.50
CA ARG A 390 31.58 -10.74 5.27
C ARG A 390 32.35 -11.68 4.37
N LEU A 391 32.10 -11.57 3.08
CA LEU A 391 32.91 -12.13 2.00
C LEU A 391 33.38 -10.99 1.09
N ASP A 392 34.67 -11.01 0.75
CA ASP A 392 35.24 -10.19 -0.32
C ASP A 392 35.26 -11.03 -1.61
N VAL A 393 34.67 -10.51 -2.69
CA VAL A 393 34.28 -11.25 -3.91
C VAL A 393 35.37 -11.33 -4.97
#